data_AF-K0SRF0-F1
#
_entry.id   AF-K0SRF0-F1
#
_cell.length_a   1.000
_cell.length_b   1.000
_cell.length_c   1.000
_cell.angle_alpha   90.00
_cell.angle_beta   90.00
_cell.angle_gamma   90.00
#
_symmetry.space_group_name_H-M   'P 1'
#
loop_
_entity.id
_entity.type
_entity.pdbx_description
1 polymer ?
#
loop_
_entity_poly.entity_id
_entity_poly.type
_entity_poly.pdbx_seq_one_letter_code
_entity_poly.pdbx_strand_id
1 'polypeptide(L)'
;MFKSAAALALIGSAAAFAPAQTGRASTSVSAFTIDNMPGALAPMGFFDPLNFAEKADENTLKRYREAEVTHGRVAMLAVLGFLVGEAVEGSSFLFDAQISGPAITHFTQVPDGWDALIVTMIGAAEAQRAQKGWVDPAEQAPDQPGTLKADYYPGDIGFDPLGLKPEDPEEFNIMQTKELQNGRLAMLAAAGFLAQEAVNGKGILETLLN
;
A
#
# COMPACT_ATOMS: atom_id res chain seq x y z
N MET A 1 14.30 -65.70 -44.15
CA MET A 1 14.98 -64.42 -43.85
C MET A 1 13.93 -63.33 -43.90
N PHE A 2 13.35 -63.00 -42.75
CA PHE A 2 13.69 -61.84 -41.92
C PHE A 2 12.91 -60.57 -42.30
N LYS A 3 11.84 -60.34 -41.52
CA LYS A 3 11.37 -59.05 -40.99
C LYS A 3 10.89 -57.99 -41.98
N SER A 4 9.58 -57.71 -41.96
CA SER A 4 8.99 -56.36 -41.75
C SER A 4 7.46 -56.44 -41.83
N ALA A 5 6.84 -56.93 -40.77
CA ALA A 5 5.42 -56.75 -40.49
C ALA A 5 5.32 -56.25 -39.04
N ALA A 6 4.43 -55.29 -38.78
CA ALA A 6 4.20 -54.56 -37.53
C ALA A 6 4.93 -53.21 -37.39
N ALA A 7 4.39 -52.18 -38.05
CA ALA A 7 4.64 -50.78 -37.70
C ALA A 7 3.44 -49.89 -38.09
N LEU A 8 2.22 -50.24 -37.66
CA LEU A 8 1.03 -49.44 -38.01
C LEU A 8 -0.11 -49.50 -36.97
N ALA A 9 0.21 -49.58 -35.67
CA ALA A 9 -0.84 -49.69 -34.64
C ALA A 9 -0.53 -48.98 -33.30
N LEU A 10 0.23 -47.88 -33.29
CA LEU A 10 0.48 -47.12 -32.06
C LEU A 10 0.54 -45.60 -32.30
N ILE A 11 -0.44 -45.03 -33.01
CA ILE A 11 -0.67 -43.58 -32.98
C ILE A 11 -1.68 -43.29 -31.88
N GLY A 12 -1.12 -43.12 -30.68
CA GLY A 12 -1.52 -42.14 -29.66
C GLY A 12 -3.00 -41.91 -29.38
N SER A 13 -3.60 -42.73 -28.52
CA SER A 13 -4.61 -42.23 -27.58
C SER A 13 -3.93 -41.44 -26.46
N ALA A 14 -3.45 -40.23 -26.78
CA ALA A 14 -2.89 -39.29 -25.80
C ALA A 14 -3.91 -38.21 -25.37
N ALA A 15 -5.17 -38.32 -25.80
CA ALA A 15 -6.23 -37.37 -25.44
C ALA A 15 -7.03 -37.78 -24.19
N ALA A 16 -6.85 -39.01 -23.67
CA ALA A 16 -7.65 -39.54 -22.56
C ALA A 16 -7.14 -39.16 -21.16
N PHE A 17 -5.99 -38.47 -21.06
CA PHE A 17 -5.37 -38.03 -19.80
C PHE A 17 -5.07 -36.53 -19.76
N ALA A 18 -5.71 -35.72 -20.60
CA ALA A 18 -5.66 -34.27 -20.40
C ALA A 18 -6.48 -33.94 -19.13
N PRO A 19 -5.91 -33.25 -18.12
CA PRO A 19 -6.69 -32.79 -16.98
C PRO A 19 -7.80 -31.90 -17.51
N ALA A 20 -9.04 -32.16 -17.08
CA ALA A 20 -10.15 -31.28 -17.39
C ALA A 20 -9.75 -29.86 -16.98
N GLN A 21 -9.84 -28.91 -17.91
CA GLN A 21 -9.75 -27.50 -17.56
C GLN A 21 -10.99 -27.18 -16.72
N THR A 22 -10.88 -27.38 -15.42
CA THR A 22 -11.74 -26.74 -14.45
C THR A 22 -11.56 -25.25 -14.69
N GLY A 23 -12.52 -24.65 -15.37
CA GLY A 23 -12.61 -23.20 -15.46
C GLY A 23 -12.45 -22.69 -14.03
N ARG A 24 -11.37 -21.94 -13.78
CA ARG A 24 -11.23 -21.20 -12.53
C ARG A 24 -12.50 -20.38 -12.45
N ALA A 25 -13.36 -20.71 -11.49
CA ALA A 25 -14.44 -19.82 -11.12
C ALA A 25 -13.76 -18.48 -10.84
N SER A 26 -14.03 -17.48 -11.67
CA SER A 26 -13.71 -16.11 -11.32
C SER A 26 -14.45 -15.88 -10.02
N THR A 27 -13.74 -15.84 -8.91
CA THR A 27 -14.26 -15.25 -7.69
C THR A 27 -14.64 -13.84 -8.10
N SER A 28 -15.94 -13.64 -8.35
CA SER A 28 -16.51 -12.30 -8.42
C SER A 28 -15.97 -11.58 -7.21
N VAL A 29 -15.22 -10.51 -7.43
CA VAL A 29 -14.72 -9.62 -6.38
C VAL A 29 -15.92 -9.36 -5.47
N SER A 30 -15.91 -9.91 -4.26
CA SER A 30 -16.96 -9.66 -3.29
C SER A 30 -17.13 -8.15 -3.21
N ALA A 31 -18.35 -7.66 -3.42
CA ALA A 31 -18.63 -6.23 -3.45
C ALA A 31 -17.98 -5.56 -2.23
N PHE A 32 -17.33 -4.40 -2.44
CA PHE A 32 -16.65 -3.68 -1.36
C PHE A 32 -17.71 -3.01 -0.47
N THR A 33 -18.32 -3.80 0.41
CA THR A 33 -19.40 -3.38 1.29
C THR A 33 -18.89 -3.16 2.70
N ILE A 34 -19.60 -2.31 3.45
CA ILE A 34 -19.23 -1.88 4.81
C ILE A 34 -18.96 -3.08 5.73
N ASP A 35 -19.75 -4.14 5.60
CA ASP A 35 -19.68 -5.34 6.44
C ASP A 35 -18.48 -6.24 6.13
N ASN A 36 -17.88 -6.13 4.93
CA ASN A 36 -16.76 -6.98 4.49
C ASN A 36 -15.43 -6.21 4.42
N MET A 37 -15.37 -5.01 5.02
CA MET A 37 -14.15 -4.21 5.05
C MET A 37 -13.24 -4.60 6.23
N PRO A 38 -11.93 -4.87 5.99
CA PRO A 38 -10.98 -5.11 7.07
C PRO A 38 -10.76 -3.84 7.92
N GLY A 39 -10.30 -3.99 9.16
CA GLY A 39 -9.95 -2.85 10.02
C GLY A 39 -10.99 -2.42 11.06
N ALA A 40 -12.18 -3.04 11.10
CA ALA A 40 -13.09 -2.93 12.24
C ALA A 40 -12.65 -3.90 13.35
N LEU A 41 -12.24 -3.37 14.50
CA LEU A 41 -11.77 -4.17 15.65
C LEU A 41 -12.35 -3.60 16.95
N ALA A 42 -12.56 -4.47 17.94
CA ALA A 42 -12.91 -4.04 19.29
C ALA A 42 -11.76 -3.20 19.90
N PRO A 43 -12.05 -2.15 20.71
CA PRO A 43 -13.36 -1.80 21.29
C PRO A 43 -14.24 -0.89 20.41
N MET A 44 -13.71 -0.31 19.34
CA MET A 44 -14.43 0.72 18.56
C MET A 44 -15.29 0.17 17.42
N GLY A 45 -15.03 -1.07 16.97
CA GLY A 45 -15.75 -1.69 15.85
C GLY A 45 -15.60 -0.88 14.57
N PHE A 46 -16.71 -0.67 13.85
CA PHE A 46 -16.78 0.22 12.71
C PHE A 46 -16.98 1.67 13.19
N PHE A 47 -15.91 2.48 13.15
CA PHE A 47 -15.93 3.86 13.61
C PHE A 47 -16.20 4.83 12.45
N ASP A 48 -17.46 5.22 12.28
CA ASP A 48 -17.89 6.27 11.34
C ASP A 48 -18.98 7.16 12.00
N PRO A 49 -18.60 8.07 12.92
CA PRO A 49 -19.58 8.92 13.61
C PRO A 49 -20.27 9.96 12.71
N LEU A 50 -19.77 10.18 11.49
CA LEU A 50 -20.29 11.19 10.55
C LEU A 50 -21.10 10.57 9.38
N ASN A 51 -21.24 9.25 9.39
CA ASN A 51 -21.90 8.44 8.36
C ASN A 51 -21.38 8.77 6.95
N PHE A 52 -20.05 8.90 6.78
CA PHE A 52 -19.46 9.10 5.46
C PHE A 52 -19.52 7.82 4.61
N ALA A 53 -19.46 6.64 5.21
CA ALA A 53 -19.56 5.38 4.51
C ALA A 53 -20.99 5.08 4.04
N GLU A 54 -22.00 5.47 4.81
CA GLU A 54 -23.41 5.31 4.43
C GLU A 54 -23.82 6.22 3.26
N LYS A 55 -23.19 7.39 3.15
CA LYS A 55 -23.45 8.38 2.08
C LYS A 55 -22.58 8.18 0.84
N ALA A 56 -21.59 7.29 0.90
CA ALA A 56 -20.65 7.04 -0.19
C ALA A 56 -21.19 5.96 -1.14
N ASP A 57 -20.96 6.14 -2.43
CA ASP A 57 -21.07 5.04 -3.39
C ASP A 57 -19.90 4.05 -3.22
N GLU A 58 -20.01 2.86 -3.82
CA GLU A 58 -18.96 1.83 -3.72
C GLU A 58 -17.60 2.37 -4.19
N ASN A 59 -17.60 3.24 -5.21
CA ASN A 59 -16.37 3.84 -5.73
C ASN A 59 -15.72 4.79 -4.72
N THR A 60 -16.50 5.71 -4.14
CA THR A 60 -16.03 6.62 -3.11
C THR A 60 -15.55 5.87 -1.88
N LEU A 61 -16.20 4.77 -1.50
CA LEU A 61 -15.78 3.94 -0.38
C LEU A 61 -14.42 3.27 -0.65
N LYS A 62 -14.21 2.71 -1.85
CA LYS A 62 -12.90 2.20 -2.29
C LYS A 62 -11.83 3.29 -2.29
N ARG A 63 -12.18 4.51 -2.72
CA ARG A 63 -11.29 5.67 -2.70
C ARG A 63 -10.90 6.10 -1.28
N TYR A 64 -11.84 6.10 -0.34
CA TYR A 64 -11.53 6.36 1.07
C TYR A 64 -10.59 5.32 1.64
N ARG A 65 -10.78 4.04 1.28
CA ARG A 65 -9.85 2.99 1.69
C ARG A 65 -8.45 3.17 1.10
N GLU A 66 -8.36 3.48 -0.19
CA GLU A 66 -7.08 3.78 -0.86
C GLU A 66 -6.37 4.94 -0.15
N ALA A 67 -7.11 6.01 0.15
CA ALA A 67 -6.57 7.17 0.87
C ALA A 67 -6.09 6.77 2.27
N GLU A 68 -6.86 6.00 3.04
CA GLU A 68 -6.48 5.54 4.37
C GLU A 68 -5.18 4.71 4.34
N VAL A 69 -5.07 3.75 3.42
CA VAL A 69 -3.89 2.88 3.31
C VAL A 69 -2.65 3.68 2.89
N THR A 70 -2.79 4.58 1.91
CA THR A 70 -1.67 5.41 1.43
C THR A 70 -1.17 6.36 2.50
N HIS A 71 -2.07 7.06 3.21
CA HIS A 71 -1.69 7.93 4.33
C HIS A 71 -1.08 7.11 5.49
N GLY A 72 -1.64 5.93 5.80
CA GLY A 72 -1.09 5.03 6.81
C GLY A 72 0.34 4.60 6.50
N ARG A 73 0.63 4.20 5.25
CA ARG A 73 1.98 3.81 4.80
C ARG A 73 2.98 4.96 4.87
N VAL A 74 2.59 6.14 4.36
CA VAL A 74 3.44 7.33 4.42
C VAL A 74 3.72 7.73 5.87
N ALA A 75 2.71 7.68 6.74
CA ALA A 75 2.88 7.99 8.15
C ALA A 75 3.76 6.97 8.90
N MET A 76 3.66 5.67 8.60
CA MET A 76 4.54 4.64 9.17
C MET A 76 6.01 4.91 8.80
N LEU A 77 6.28 5.25 7.54
CA LEU A 77 7.63 5.63 7.09
C LEU A 77 8.09 6.95 7.72
N ALA A 78 7.19 7.93 7.86
CA ALA A 78 7.50 9.19 8.50
C ALA A 78 7.92 8.99 9.95
N VAL A 79 7.13 8.29 10.77
CA VAL A 79 7.46 8.03 12.19
C VAL A 79 8.83 7.36 12.34
N LEU A 80 9.13 6.35 11.52
CA LEU A 80 10.44 5.72 11.52
C LEU A 80 11.54 6.69 11.07
N GLY A 81 11.28 7.49 10.03
CA GLY A 81 12.22 8.50 9.52
C GLY A 81 12.55 9.59 10.55
N PHE A 82 11.56 10.06 11.31
CA PHE A 82 11.74 11.00 12.43
C PHE A 82 12.66 10.40 13.50
N LEU A 83 12.34 9.19 13.98
CA LEU A 83 13.12 8.54 15.05
C LEU A 83 14.55 8.19 14.60
N VAL A 84 14.72 7.64 13.40
CA VAL A 84 16.05 7.28 12.87
C VAL A 84 16.84 8.53 12.51
N GLY A 85 16.18 9.55 11.95
CA GLY A 85 16.81 10.81 11.57
C GLY A 85 17.44 11.52 12.75
N GLU A 86 16.75 11.56 13.89
CA GLU A 86 17.30 12.12 15.12
C GLU A 86 18.30 11.19 15.81
N ALA A 87 18.10 9.86 15.76
CA ALA A 87 19.04 8.92 16.36
C ALA A 87 20.43 8.92 15.69
N VAL A 88 20.50 9.29 14.40
CA VAL A 88 21.72 9.28 13.59
C VAL A 88 22.20 10.72 13.31
N GLU A 89 21.62 11.71 13.98
CA GLU A 89 22.04 13.11 13.89
C GLU A 89 23.55 13.25 14.13
N GLY A 90 24.27 13.95 13.24
CA GLY A 90 25.72 14.16 13.38
C GLY A 90 26.61 12.90 13.24
N SER A 91 26.05 11.73 12.92
CA SER A 91 26.81 10.49 12.69
C SER A 91 26.41 9.74 11.40
N SER A 92 25.54 10.35 10.60
CA SER A 92 25.10 9.76 9.33
C SER A 92 26.25 9.63 8.34
N PHE A 93 26.27 8.49 7.64
CA PHE A 93 27.19 8.25 6.52
C PHE A 93 26.84 9.10 5.28
N LEU A 94 25.67 9.75 5.28
CA LEU A 94 25.21 10.63 4.21
C LEU A 94 25.50 12.08 4.56
N PHE A 95 25.84 12.88 3.53
CA PHE A 95 26.02 14.33 3.61
C PHE A 95 27.06 14.79 4.65
N ASP A 96 28.14 14.02 4.80
CA ASP A 96 29.26 14.29 5.72
C ASP A 96 28.82 14.57 7.17
N ALA A 97 27.71 13.97 7.61
CA ALA A 97 27.10 14.17 8.93
C ALA A 97 26.73 15.63 9.27
N GLN A 98 26.55 16.48 8.25
CA GLN A 98 26.26 17.91 8.44
C GLN A 98 24.80 18.21 8.81
N ILE A 99 23.91 17.21 8.70
CA ILE A 99 22.50 17.35 9.06
C ILE A 99 22.36 17.24 10.58
N SER A 100 21.86 18.30 11.20
CA SER A 100 21.70 18.43 12.65
C SER A 100 20.49 19.30 13.02
N GLY A 101 19.91 19.05 14.19
CA GLY A 101 18.75 19.73 14.74
C GLY A 101 17.47 18.88 14.67
N PRO A 102 16.31 19.53 14.85
CA PRO A 102 15.02 18.86 14.78
C PRO A 102 14.76 18.30 13.37
N ALA A 103 14.17 17.10 13.31
CA ALA A 103 13.95 16.37 12.08
C ALA A 103 13.10 17.14 11.04
N ILE A 104 12.23 18.05 11.47
CA ILE A 104 11.46 18.94 10.58
C ILE A 104 12.35 19.81 9.67
N THR A 105 13.57 20.13 10.11
CA THR A 105 14.51 20.96 9.35
C THR A 105 15.50 20.15 8.51
N HIS A 106 15.56 18.83 8.71
CA HIS A 106 16.54 17.99 8.00
C HIS A 106 16.37 18.05 6.49
N PHE A 107 15.13 18.15 6.00
CA PHE A 107 14.87 18.24 4.57
C PHE A 107 15.47 19.51 3.92
N THR A 108 15.51 20.65 4.64
CA THR A 108 16.07 21.90 4.08
C THR A 108 17.59 21.97 4.18
N GLN A 109 18.22 21.05 4.90
CA GLN A 109 19.67 20.98 5.05
C GLN A 109 20.32 20.05 4.02
N VAL A 110 19.52 19.30 3.25
CA VAL A 110 20.03 18.39 2.22
C VAL A 110 20.62 19.24 1.07
N PRO A 111 21.76 18.82 0.46
CA PRO A 111 22.36 19.56 -0.65
C PRO A 111 21.40 19.85 -1.81
N ASP A 112 21.55 21.02 -2.43
CA ASP A 112 20.71 21.45 -3.56
C ASP A 112 20.63 20.39 -4.66
N GLY A 113 19.41 20.08 -5.10
CA GLY A 113 19.13 19.10 -6.16
C GLY A 113 18.76 17.71 -5.65
N TRP A 114 19.07 17.37 -4.39
CA TRP A 114 18.57 16.12 -3.78
C TRP A 114 17.07 16.18 -3.49
N ASP A 115 16.56 17.35 -3.12
CA ASP A 115 15.14 17.64 -3.01
C ASP A 115 14.41 17.35 -4.34
N ALA A 116 14.95 17.84 -5.46
CA ALA A 116 14.42 17.61 -6.80
C ALA A 116 14.47 16.13 -7.19
N LEU A 117 15.56 15.43 -6.85
CA LEU A 117 15.69 13.98 -7.07
C LEU A 117 14.63 13.20 -6.29
N ILE A 118 14.47 13.49 -5.00
CA ILE A 118 13.49 12.83 -4.12
C ILE A 118 12.07 13.09 -4.64
N VAL A 119 11.72 14.33 -4.93
CA VAL A 119 10.41 14.71 -5.48
C VAL A 119 10.14 14.02 -6.82
N THR A 120 11.16 13.91 -7.69
CA THR A 120 11.02 13.22 -8.97
C THR A 120 10.77 11.72 -8.78
N MET A 121 11.49 11.07 -7.86
CA MET A 121 11.31 9.65 -7.57
C MET A 121 9.94 9.35 -6.94
N ILE A 122 9.50 10.19 -6.00
CA ILE A 122 8.16 10.11 -5.42
C ILE A 122 7.12 10.33 -6.52
N GLY A 123 7.28 11.35 -7.36
CA GLY A 123 6.38 11.63 -8.48
C GLY A 123 6.27 10.46 -9.47
N ALA A 124 7.39 9.80 -9.78
CA ALA A 124 7.38 8.60 -10.61
C ALA A 124 6.65 7.42 -9.95
N ALA A 125 6.89 7.18 -8.66
CA ALA A 125 6.22 6.11 -7.90
C ALA A 125 4.70 6.35 -7.79
N GLU A 126 4.30 7.59 -7.51
CA GLU A 126 2.90 8.03 -7.47
C GLU A 126 2.24 7.92 -8.86
N ALA A 127 2.97 8.26 -9.94
CA ALA A 127 2.48 8.09 -11.31
C ALA A 127 2.27 6.60 -11.67
N GLN A 128 3.18 5.71 -11.27
CA GLN A 128 2.99 4.27 -11.45
C GLN A 128 1.79 3.75 -10.66
N ARG A 129 1.60 4.22 -9.42
CA ARG A 129 0.40 3.89 -8.64
C ARG A 129 -0.86 4.39 -9.34
N ALA A 130 -0.86 5.62 -9.85
CA ALA A 130 -1.98 6.22 -10.57
C ALA A 130 -2.37 5.36 -11.79
N GLN A 131 -1.40 4.97 -12.61
CA GLN A 131 -1.63 4.13 -13.80
C GLN A 131 -2.19 2.75 -13.43
N LYS A 132 -1.77 2.18 -12.30
CA LYS A 132 -2.22 0.84 -11.89
C LYS A 132 -3.61 0.85 -11.25
N GLY A 133 -3.92 1.82 -10.40
CA GLY A 133 -5.15 1.83 -9.61
C GLY A 133 -6.31 2.61 -10.22
N TRP A 134 -6.04 3.65 -11.00
CA TRP A 134 -7.04 4.64 -11.42
C TRP A 134 -7.41 4.46 -12.88
N VAL A 135 -8.69 4.66 -13.21
CA VAL A 135 -9.16 4.71 -14.59
C VAL A 135 -8.60 5.96 -15.26
N ASP A 136 -8.24 5.85 -16.55
CA ASP A 136 -7.69 6.97 -17.29
C ASP A 136 -8.71 8.13 -17.34
N PRO A 137 -8.27 9.39 -17.15
CA PRO A 137 -9.18 10.54 -17.15
C PRO A 137 -10.00 10.71 -18.44
N ALA A 138 -9.56 10.11 -19.56
CA ALA A 138 -10.27 10.14 -20.84
C ALA A 138 -11.46 9.17 -20.90
N GLU A 139 -11.46 8.11 -20.08
CA GLU A 139 -12.52 7.09 -20.03
C GLU A 139 -13.44 7.30 -18.82
N GLN A 140 -13.14 8.30 -17.99
CA GLN A 140 -13.87 8.58 -16.77
C GLN A 140 -15.20 9.29 -17.07
N ALA A 141 -16.27 8.78 -16.46
CA ALA A 141 -17.58 9.43 -16.56
C ALA A 141 -17.54 10.80 -15.86
N PRO A 142 -18.06 11.88 -16.47
CA PRO A 142 -17.95 13.24 -15.94
C PRO A 142 -18.70 13.47 -14.61
N ASP A 143 -19.51 12.52 -14.17
CA ASP A 143 -20.27 12.51 -12.92
C ASP A 143 -19.56 11.80 -11.76
N GLN A 144 -18.50 11.01 -12.02
CA GLN A 144 -17.73 10.30 -11.00
C GLN A 144 -16.22 10.53 -11.16
N PRO A 145 -15.68 11.63 -10.60
CA PRO A 145 -14.25 11.89 -10.65
C PRO A 145 -13.47 10.95 -9.72
N GLY A 146 -12.38 10.40 -10.24
CA GLY A 146 -11.45 9.56 -9.46
C GLY A 146 -11.95 8.14 -9.23
N THR A 147 -12.43 7.49 -10.29
CA THR A 147 -12.86 6.09 -10.25
C THR A 147 -11.65 5.15 -10.24
N LEU A 148 -11.63 4.22 -9.27
CA LEU A 148 -10.67 3.11 -9.27
C LEU A 148 -11.09 2.04 -10.29
N LYS A 149 -10.10 1.33 -10.86
CA LYS A 149 -10.35 0.22 -11.79
C LYS A 149 -11.12 -0.92 -11.09
N ALA A 150 -12.00 -1.61 -11.81
CA ALA A 150 -12.87 -2.63 -11.23
C ALA A 150 -12.13 -3.87 -10.71
N ASP A 151 -10.98 -4.18 -11.31
CA ASP A 151 -10.08 -5.28 -10.96
C ASP A 151 -9.01 -4.88 -9.92
N TYR A 152 -9.00 -3.61 -9.48
CA TYR A 152 -8.05 -3.10 -8.52
C TYR A 152 -8.58 -3.19 -7.09
N TYR A 153 -7.81 -3.85 -6.22
CA TYR A 153 -8.05 -3.82 -4.79
C TYR A 153 -7.33 -2.61 -4.17
N PRO A 154 -8.01 -1.77 -3.34
CA PRO A 154 -7.39 -0.60 -2.72
C PRO A 154 -6.10 -0.93 -1.95
N GLY A 155 -5.01 -0.27 -2.32
CA GLY A 155 -3.68 -0.41 -1.73
C GLY A 155 -2.81 -1.49 -2.40
N ASP A 156 -3.33 -2.26 -3.36
CA ASP A 156 -2.58 -3.34 -4.01
C ASP A 156 -1.82 -2.85 -5.26
N ILE A 157 -0.61 -2.35 -5.04
CA ILE A 157 0.30 -1.96 -6.13
C ILE A 157 1.02 -3.17 -6.75
N GLY A 158 0.76 -4.40 -6.32
CA GLY A 158 1.42 -5.64 -6.76
C GLY A 158 2.94 -5.66 -6.54
N PHE A 159 3.41 -4.92 -5.53
CA PHE A 159 4.79 -4.94 -5.08
C PHE A 159 4.91 -5.96 -3.94
N ASP A 160 5.17 -7.22 -4.28
CA ASP A 160 5.46 -8.29 -3.31
C ASP A 160 6.73 -9.06 -3.73
N PRO A 161 7.92 -8.48 -3.53
CA PRO A 161 9.18 -9.13 -3.90
C PRO A 161 9.53 -10.31 -3.00
N LEU A 162 8.91 -10.42 -1.83
CA LEU A 162 9.21 -11.47 -0.83
C LEU A 162 8.15 -12.59 -0.79
N GLY A 163 7.08 -12.48 -1.59
CA GLY A 163 6.01 -13.47 -1.64
C GLY A 163 5.28 -13.61 -0.31
N LEU A 164 5.21 -12.53 0.47
CA LEU A 164 4.63 -12.55 1.81
C LEU A 164 3.11 -12.41 1.79
N LYS A 165 2.49 -12.21 0.62
CA LYS A 165 1.03 -12.18 0.45
C LYS A 165 0.46 -13.60 0.56
N PRO A 166 -0.31 -13.94 1.62
CA PRO A 166 -1.02 -15.19 1.73
C PRO A 166 -2.04 -15.32 0.61
N GLU A 167 -2.23 -16.54 0.14
CA GLU A 167 -3.28 -16.87 -0.83
C GLU A 167 -4.66 -17.02 -0.15
N ASP A 168 -4.68 -17.22 1.18
CA ASP A 168 -5.90 -17.36 1.96
C ASP A 168 -6.57 -15.99 2.26
N PRO A 169 -7.85 -15.79 1.90
CA PRO A 169 -8.55 -14.52 2.12
C PRO A 169 -8.64 -14.09 3.59
N GLU A 170 -8.76 -15.03 4.54
CA GLU A 170 -8.86 -14.70 5.96
C GLU A 170 -7.51 -14.21 6.51
N GLU A 171 -6.43 -14.93 6.21
CA GLU A 171 -5.08 -14.51 6.60
C GLU A 171 -4.69 -13.16 5.98
N PHE A 172 -5.06 -12.93 4.72
CA PHE A 172 -4.88 -11.64 4.05
C PHE A 172 -5.61 -10.50 4.77
N ASN A 173 -6.88 -10.71 5.15
CA ASN A 173 -7.66 -9.72 5.91
C ASN A 173 -7.05 -9.42 7.29
N ILE A 174 -6.49 -10.43 7.96
CA ILE A 174 -5.79 -10.25 9.24
C ILE A 174 -4.55 -9.38 9.06
N MET A 175 -3.72 -9.65 8.05
CA MET A 175 -2.53 -8.84 7.79
C MET A 175 -2.87 -7.40 7.42
N GLN A 176 -3.87 -7.19 6.56
CA GLN A 176 -4.34 -5.86 6.21
C GLN A 176 -4.87 -5.11 7.44
N THR A 177 -5.57 -5.81 8.32
CA THR A 177 -6.05 -5.22 9.57
C THR A 177 -4.87 -4.79 10.43
N LYS A 178 -3.81 -5.60 10.55
CA LYS A 178 -2.58 -5.22 11.26
C LYS A 178 -1.90 -4.00 10.63
N GLU A 179 -1.81 -3.95 9.30
CA GLU A 179 -1.27 -2.80 8.57
C GLU A 179 -2.07 -1.54 8.87
N LEU A 180 -3.41 -1.62 8.80
CA LEU A 180 -4.28 -0.47 9.06
C LEU A 180 -4.16 0.05 10.49
N GLN A 181 -4.09 -0.84 11.50
CA GLN A 181 -3.97 -0.39 12.88
C GLN A 181 -2.65 0.32 13.14
N ASN A 182 -1.55 -0.22 12.61
CA ASN A 182 -0.25 0.44 12.69
C ASN A 182 -0.25 1.77 11.89
N GLY A 183 -0.88 1.79 10.71
CA GLY A 183 -1.05 3.00 9.91
C GLY A 183 -1.84 4.10 10.62
N ARG A 184 -2.98 3.75 11.24
CA ARG A 184 -3.81 4.70 12.01
C ARG A 184 -3.06 5.28 13.21
N LEU A 185 -2.36 4.43 13.95
CA LEU A 185 -1.52 4.88 15.05
C LEU A 185 -0.38 5.80 14.54
N ALA A 186 0.28 5.41 13.45
CA ALA A 186 1.36 6.18 12.86
C ALA A 186 0.89 7.54 12.33
N MET A 187 -0.31 7.63 11.75
CA MET A 187 -0.88 8.91 11.31
C MET A 187 -1.02 9.91 12.47
N LEU A 188 -1.49 9.44 13.63
CA LEU A 188 -1.58 10.26 14.85
C LEU A 188 -0.19 10.61 15.40
N ALA A 189 0.73 9.65 15.42
CA ALA A 189 2.09 9.85 15.90
C ALA A 189 2.86 10.85 15.02
N ALA A 190 2.81 10.73 13.69
CA ALA A 190 3.46 11.64 12.77
C ALA A 190 2.92 13.07 12.91
N ALA A 191 1.59 13.24 13.01
CA ALA A 191 0.99 14.54 13.25
C ALA A 191 1.40 15.14 14.61
N GLY A 192 1.49 14.30 15.64
CA GLY A 192 1.97 14.68 16.97
C GLY A 192 3.43 15.12 16.96
N PHE A 193 4.30 14.37 16.29
CA PHE A 193 5.72 14.70 16.17
C PHE A 193 5.94 16.02 15.46
N LEU A 194 5.27 16.22 14.32
CA LEU A 194 5.30 17.49 13.58
C LEU A 194 4.84 18.66 14.44
N ALA A 195 3.73 18.52 15.17
CA ALA A 195 3.21 19.58 16.02
C ALA A 195 4.13 19.88 17.21
N GLN A 196 4.72 18.86 17.83
CA GLN A 196 5.63 19.01 18.96
C GLN A 196 6.94 19.67 18.56
N GLU A 197 7.58 19.23 17.48
CA GLU A 197 8.80 19.86 16.97
C GLU A 197 8.57 21.31 16.55
N ALA A 198 7.43 21.59 15.90
CA ALA A 198 7.09 22.94 15.46
C ALA A 198 6.88 23.92 16.63
N VAL A 199 6.36 23.45 17.77
CA VAL A 199 6.11 24.29 18.95
C VAL A 199 7.33 24.37 19.87
N ASN A 200 7.98 23.24 20.14
CA ASN A 200 9.06 23.15 21.11
C ASN A 200 10.43 23.52 20.52
N GLY A 201 10.60 23.38 19.20
CA GLY A 201 11.88 23.61 18.52
C GLY A 201 12.99 22.63 18.92
N LYS A 202 12.63 21.48 19.51
CA LYS A 202 13.54 20.42 19.97
C LYS A 202 13.19 19.11 19.27
N GLY A 203 14.17 18.22 19.15
CA GLY A 203 13.92 16.88 18.62
C GLY A 203 12.96 16.08 19.49
N ILE A 204 12.27 15.13 18.88
CA ILE A 204 11.34 14.20 19.55
C ILE A 204 12.07 13.32 20.55
N LEU A 205 13.23 12.76 20.21
CA LEU A 205 14.04 11.96 21.12
C LEU A 205 14.53 12.78 22.32
N GLU A 206 14.92 14.03 22.10
CA GLU A 206 15.29 14.94 23.21
C GLU A 206 14.09 15.20 24.14
N THR A 207 12.89 15.28 23.58
CA THR A 207 11.65 15.50 24.35
C THR A 207 11.18 14.24 25.08
N LEU A 208 11.47 13.05 24.53
CA LEU A 208 11.08 11.76 25.13
C LEU A 208 12.06 11.26 26.19
N LEU A 209 13.34 11.64 26.11
CA LEU A 209 14.41 11.18 27.00
C LEU A 209 14.69 12.11 28.19
N ASN A 210 14.15 13.33 28.18
CA ASN A 210 14.18 14.27 29.31
C ASN A 210 12.91 14.21 30.14
#